data_AF-A0A7C7Q606-F1
#
_entry.id   AF-A0A7C7Q606-F1
#
_cell.length_a   1.000
_cell.length_b   1.000
_cell.length_c   1.000
_cell.angle_alpha   90.00
_cell.angle_beta   90.00
_cell.angle_gamma   90.00
#
_symmetry.space_group_name_H-M   'P 1'
#
loop_
_entity.id
_entity.type
_entity.pdbx_description
1 polymer ?
#
loop_
_entity_poly.entity_id
_entity_poly.type
_entity_poly.pdbx_seq_one_letter_code
_entity_poly.pdbx_strand_id
1 'polypeptide(L)'
;MRRGELFSLEAFLSLLIVLFFTYFSLFLYYNFPRDGLEFEDYGLSLSYAFLKLDETGFLNEIARNDDWEALYKLVSNLIPNCSVRLEVYDEELNVIYSEGHCDEIFKTIYYVLVLPYSSSTYYGIKVYIGD
;
A
#
# COMPACT_ATOMS: atom_id res chain seq x y z
N MET A 1 -24.24 -14.74 53.29
CA MET A 1 -24.94 -13.97 52.25
C MET A 1 -26.36 -14.50 52.10
N ARG A 2 -27.34 -13.61 52.05
CA ARG A 2 -28.73 -13.97 51.72
C ARG A 2 -28.83 -14.25 50.21
N ARG A 3 -29.71 -15.16 49.82
CA ARG A 3 -29.90 -15.59 48.41
C ARG A 3 -30.07 -14.42 47.43
N GLY A 4 -30.74 -13.34 47.85
CA GLY A 4 -30.91 -12.13 47.04
C GLY A 4 -29.63 -11.32 46.79
N GLU A 5 -28.68 -11.33 47.73
CA GLU A 5 -27.38 -10.65 47.56
C GLU A 5 -26.52 -11.38 46.52
N LEU A 6 -26.63 -12.72 46.48
CA LEU A 6 -25.98 -13.57 45.47
C LEU A 6 -26.53 -13.31 44.06
N PHE A 7 -27.86 -13.24 43.90
CA PHE A 7 -28.46 -12.90 42.60
C PHE A 7 -28.11 -11.48 42.14
N SER A 8 -28.06 -10.52 43.07
CA SER A 8 -27.65 -9.15 42.74
C SER A 8 -26.18 -9.08 42.30
N LEU A 9 -25.30 -9.86 42.93
CA LEU A 9 -23.88 -9.95 42.56
C LEU A 9 -23.72 -10.57 41.17
N GLU A 10 -24.44 -11.66 40.90
CA GLU A 10 -24.39 -12.37 39.61
C GLU A 10 -24.91 -11.50 38.46
N ALA A 11 -25.98 -10.74 38.69
CA ALA A 11 -26.49 -9.76 37.73
C ALA A 11 -25.49 -8.63 37.47
N PHE A 12 -24.82 -8.13 38.51
CA PHE A 12 -23.80 -7.09 38.39
C PHE A 12 -22.56 -7.58 37.62
N LEU A 13 -22.08 -8.79 37.91
CA LEU A 13 -20.98 -9.41 37.18
C LEU A 13 -21.34 -9.64 35.71
N SER A 14 -22.55 -10.10 35.43
CA SER A 14 -23.05 -10.29 34.06
C SER A 14 -23.09 -8.96 33.29
N LEU A 15 -23.54 -7.89 33.92
CA LEU A 15 -23.55 -6.54 33.33
C LEU A 15 -22.13 -6.05 33.02
N LEU A 16 -21.19 -6.22 33.96
CA LEU A 16 -19.78 -5.85 33.79
C LEU A 16 -19.15 -6.58 32.60
N ILE A 17 -19.42 -7.87 32.48
CA ILE A 17 -18.94 -8.69 31.36
C ILE A 17 -19.47 -8.13 30.03
N VAL A 18 -20.77 -7.86 29.93
CA VAL A 18 -21.38 -7.30 28.72
C VAL A 18 -20.76 -5.95 28.36
N LEU A 19 -20.57 -5.06 29.35
CA LEU A 19 -19.96 -3.75 29.13
C LEU A 19 -18.50 -3.87 28.67
N PHE A 20 -17.72 -4.76 29.28
CA PHE A 20 -16.34 -5.01 28.87
C PHE A 20 -16.27 -5.50 27.43
N PHE A 21 -17.07 -6.51 27.05
CA PHE A 21 -17.07 -7.02 25.68
C PHE A 21 -17.58 -6.00 24.66
N THR A 22 -18.55 -5.15 25.04
CA THR A 22 -19.04 -4.07 24.17
C THR A 22 -17.98 -3.00 23.96
N TYR A 23 -17.29 -2.59 25.03
CA TYR A 23 -16.17 -1.66 24.91
C TYR A 23 -15.03 -2.24 24.08
N PHE A 24 -14.69 -3.51 24.32
CA PHE A 24 -13.63 -4.19 23.59
C PHE A 24 -13.95 -4.36 22.11
N SER A 25 -15.20 -4.67 21.75
CA SER A 25 -15.62 -4.77 20.35
C SER A 25 -15.56 -3.42 19.64
N LEU A 26 -15.98 -2.34 20.31
CA LEU A 26 -15.84 -0.98 19.78
C LEU A 26 -14.37 -0.60 19.63
N PHE A 27 -13.54 -0.87 20.65
CA PHE A 27 -12.11 -0.63 20.59
C PHE A 27 -11.46 -1.37 19.42
N LEU A 28 -11.76 -2.66 19.25
CA LEU A 28 -11.29 -3.44 18.11
C LEU A 28 -11.81 -2.88 16.80
N TYR A 29 -13.08 -2.48 16.70
CA TYR A 29 -13.64 -1.91 15.46
C TYR A 29 -13.03 -0.56 15.07
N TYR A 30 -12.65 0.27 16.05
CA TYR A 30 -12.00 1.55 15.82
C TYR A 30 -10.50 1.43 15.56
N ASN A 31 -9.83 0.43 16.16
CA ASN A 31 -8.40 0.19 15.97
C ASN A 31 -8.11 -0.91 14.94
N PHE A 32 -9.13 -1.55 14.38
CA PHE A 32 -8.93 -2.45 13.25
C PHE A 32 -8.31 -1.61 12.15
N PRO A 33 -7.17 -1.99 11.58
CA PRO A 33 -6.59 -1.29 10.46
C PRO A 33 -7.63 -1.32 9.34
N ARG A 34 -8.37 -0.22 9.20
CA ARG A 34 -9.12 0.05 8.00
C ARG A 34 -8.05 0.50 7.05
N ASP A 35 -7.65 -0.39 6.15
CA ASP A 35 -6.99 0.04 4.93
C ASP A 35 -7.84 1.20 4.40
N GLY A 36 -7.30 2.42 4.46
CA GLY A 36 -8.04 3.59 4.01
C GLY A 36 -8.39 3.34 2.56
N LEU A 37 -9.69 3.30 2.24
CA LEU A 37 -10.17 3.03 0.87
C LEU A 37 -9.47 3.95 -0.15
N GLU A 38 -9.12 5.17 0.26
CA GLU A 38 -8.33 6.13 -0.51
C GLU A 38 -6.96 5.56 -0.97
N PHE A 39 -6.30 4.74 -0.14
CA PHE A 39 -5.00 4.13 -0.45
C PHE A 39 -5.11 2.89 -1.35
N GLU A 40 -6.23 2.15 -1.31
CA GLU A 40 -6.50 1.08 -2.27
C GLU A 40 -6.75 1.66 -3.67
N ASP A 41 -7.45 2.79 -3.75
CA ASP A 41 -7.70 3.50 -5.01
C ASP A 41 -6.39 3.96 -5.66
N TYR A 42 -5.40 4.44 -4.88
CA TYR A 42 -4.06 4.75 -5.42
C TYR A 42 -3.34 3.50 -5.93
N GLY A 43 -3.45 2.38 -5.20
CA GLY A 43 -2.90 1.08 -5.61
C GLY A 43 -3.40 0.64 -6.98
N LEU A 44 -4.73 0.66 -7.16
CA LEU A 44 -5.38 0.30 -8.42
C LEU A 44 -5.06 1.30 -9.53
N SER A 45 -5.10 2.59 -9.24
CA SER A 45 -4.85 3.66 -10.21
C SER A 45 -3.43 3.59 -10.77
N LEU A 46 -2.42 3.40 -9.91
CA LEU A 46 -1.03 3.25 -10.37
C LEU A 46 -0.81 1.94 -11.11
N SER A 47 -1.37 0.83 -10.65
CA SER A 47 -1.25 -0.45 -11.37
C SER A 47 -1.84 -0.36 -12.77
N TYR A 48 -2.98 0.32 -12.93
CA TYR A 48 -3.60 0.57 -14.23
C TYR A 48 -2.77 1.55 -15.08
N ALA A 49 -2.19 2.58 -14.46
CA ALA A 49 -1.30 3.53 -15.14
C ALA A 49 -0.07 2.80 -15.71
N PHE A 50 0.60 1.96 -14.92
CA PHE A 50 1.74 1.17 -15.40
C PHE A 50 1.35 0.25 -16.56
N LEU A 51 0.23 -0.47 -16.43
CA LEU A 51 -0.29 -1.31 -17.51
C LEU A 51 -0.51 -0.49 -18.79
N LYS A 52 -1.11 0.71 -18.69
CA LYS A 52 -1.36 1.58 -19.84
C LYS A 52 -0.08 2.15 -20.45
N LEU A 53 0.90 2.52 -19.63
CA LEU A 53 2.19 2.99 -20.11
C LEU A 53 2.99 1.86 -20.80
N ASP A 54 2.79 0.61 -20.39
CA ASP A 54 3.36 -0.55 -21.06
C ASP A 54 2.67 -0.83 -22.41
N GLU A 55 1.32 -0.90 -22.41
CA GLU A 55 0.51 -1.11 -23.61
C GLU A 55 0.78 -0.06 -24.70
N THR A 56 1.04 1.19 -24.30
CA THR A 56 1.35 2.29 -25.23
C THR A 56 2.81 2.31 -25.68
N GLY A 57 3.68 1.47 -25.08
CA GLY A 57 5.10 1.41 -25.37
C GLY A 57 5.95 2.48 -24.69
N PHE A 58 5.33 3.38 -23.90
CA PHE A 58 6.04 4.47 -23.23
C PHE A 58 7.02 3.97 -22.16
N LEU A 59 6.65 2.93 -21.40
CA LEU A 59 7.59 2.28 -20.47
C LEU A 59 8.78 1.64 -21.19
N ASN A 60 8.56 1.10 -22.39
CA ASN A 60 9.65 0.55 -23.21
C ASN A 60 10.61 1.64 -23.68
N GLU A 61 10.10 2.84 -24.02
CA GLU A 61 10.93 3.99 -24.38
C GLU A 61 11.74 4.50 -23.20
N ILE A 62 11.12 4.62 -22.01
CA ILE A 62 11.82 4.96 -20.77
C ILE A 62 12.97 3.99 -20.50
N ALA A 63 12.68 2.68 -20.53
CA ALA A 63 13.67 1.65 -20.26
C ALA A 63 14.81 1.63 -21.28
N ARG A 64 14.54 1.96 -22.55
CA ARG A 64 15.55 2.03 -23.61
C ARG A 64 16.46 3.26 -23.50
N ASN A 65 15.90 4.38 -23.04
CA ASN A 65 16.61 5.64 -22.90
C ASN A 65 17.24 5.81 -21.50
N ASP A 66 17.02 4.85 -20.60
CA ASP A 66 17.43 4.91 -19.18
C ASP A 66 16.83 6.14 -18.45
N ASP A 67 15.66 6.60 -18.89
CA ASP A 67 15.00 7.83 -18.40
C ASP A 67 14.02 7.54 -17.26
N TRP A 68 14.51 6.85 -16.22
CA TRP A 68 13.69 6.48 -15.05
C TRP A 68 13.24 7.71 -14.24
N GLU A 69 13.93 8.85 -14.40
CA GLU A 69 13.53 10.12 -13.81
C GLU A 69 12.19 10.62 -14.37
N ALA A 70 11.94 10.45 -15.67
CA ALA A 70 10.64 10.74 -16.26
C ALA A 70 9.52 9.90 -15.64
N LEU A 71 9.80 8.62 -15.36
CA LEU A 71 8.84 7.74 -14.68
C LEU A 71 8.55 8.23 -13.26
N TYR A 72 9.60 8.58 -12.50
CA TYR A 72 9.44 9.12 -11.15
C TYR A 72 8.55 10.37 -11.12
N LYS A 73 8.78 11.32 -12.04
CA LYS A 73 7.97 12.55 -12.15
C LYS A 73 6.51 12.24 -12.48
N LEU A 74 6.24 11.28 -13.38
CA LEU A 74 4.88 10.88 -13.73
C LEU A 74 4.15 10.27 -12.53
N VAL A 75 4.80 9.34 -11.82
CA VAL A 75 4.22 8.69 -10.62
C VAL A 75 3.97 9.73 -9.52
N SER A 76 4.91 10.64 -9.28
CA SER A 76 4.77 11.70 -8.28
C SER A 76 3.63 12.66 -8.61
N ASN A 77 3.42 12.96 -9.90
CA ASN A 77 2.30 13.80 -10.34
C ASN A 77 0.94 13.11 -10.25
N LEU A 78 0.90 11.78 -10.33
CA LEU A 78 -0.34 10.99 -10.17
C LEU A 78 -0.82 10.96 -8.72
N ILE A 79 0.08 11.16 -7.75
CA ILE A 79 -0.23 11.14 -6.32
C ILE A 79 0.25 12.45 -5.66
N PRO A 80 -0.44 13.58 -5.90
CA PRO A 80 0.05 14.91 -5.54
C PRO A 80 0.10 15.20 -4.03
N ASN A 81 -0.51 14.36 -3.20
CA ASN A 81 -0.61 14.56 -1.75
C ASN A 81 0.17 13.53 -0.93
N CYS A 82 0.99 12.70 -1.57
CA CYS A 82 1.80 11.70 -0.87
C CYS A 82 3.25 11.77 -1.32
N SER A 83 4.14 11.37 -0.43
CA SER A 83 5.53 11.14 -0.74
C SER A 83 5.67 9.82 -1.50
N VAL A 84 6.45 9.86 -2.57
CA VAL A 84 6.69 8.71 -3.45
C VAL A 84 8.19 8.40 -3.46
N ARG A 85 8.51 7.12 -3.32
CA ARG A 85 9.83 6.57 -3.62
C ARG A 85 9.70 5.56 -4.76
N LEU A 86 10.54 5.70 -5.78
CA LEU A 86 10.63 4.79 -6.92
C LEU A 86 11.95 4.04 -6.87
N GLU A 87 11.91 2.73 -6.98
CA GLU A 87 13.07 1.87 -7.19
C GLU A 87 12.88 1.04 -8.45
N VAL A 88 13.93 0.96 -9.26
CA VAL A 88 13.98 0.11 -10.46
C VAL A 88 15.10 -0.90 -10.28
N TYR A 89 14.78 -2.15 -10.58
CA TYR A 89 15.63 -3.32 -10.43
C TYR A 89 15.92 -3.92 -11.81
N ASP A 90 17.16 -4.34 -12.03
CA ASP A 90 17.55 -5.09 -13.23
C ASP A 90 17.19 -6.59 -13.12
N GLU A 91 17.61 -7.37 -14.12
CA GLU A 91 17.41 -8.83 -14.17
C GLU A 91 18.04 -9.56 -12.97
N GLU A 92 19.12 -9.01 -12.39
CA GLU A 92 19.87 -9.57 -11.27
C GLU A 92 19.34 -9.11 -9.90
N LEU A 93 18.27 -8.31 -9.89
CA LEU A 93 17.70 -7.66 -8.69
C LEU A 93 18.62 -6.60 -8.06
N ASN A 94 19.54 -6.03 -8.82
CA ASN A 94 20.30 -4.85 -8.41
C ASN A 94 19.45 -3.60 -8.64
N VAL A 95 19.51 -2.66 -7.70
CA VAL A 95 18.84 -1.36 -7.84
C VAL A 95 19.65 -0.50 -8.81
N ILE A 96 19.09 -0.26 -10.00
CA ILE A 96 19.69 0.58 -11.04
C ILE A 96 19.24 2.04 -10.94
N TYR A 97 18.08 2.28 -10.33
CA TYR A 97 17.55 3.61 -10.09
C TYR A 97 16.79 3.64 -8.76
N SER A 98 16.98 4.71 -8.00
CA SER A 98 16.29 4.95 -6.73
C SER A 98 16.13 6.45 -6.53
N GLU A 99 14.90 6.94 -6.43
CA GLU A 99 14.61 8.35 -6.23
C GLU A 99 13.41 8.53 -5.28
N GLY A 100 13.42 9.63 -4.53
CA GLY A 100 12.38 9.97 -3.55
C GLY A 100 12.57 9.32 -2.17
N HIS A 101 11.68 9.69 -1.25
CA HIS A 101 11.71 9.25 0.15
C HIS A 101 10.29 9.16 0.69
N CYS A 102 10.07 8.26 1.65
CA CYS A 102 8.84 8.18 2.44
C CYS A 102 9.28 7.99 3.90
N ASP A 103 8.77 8.82 4.80
CA ASP A 103 8.99 8.70 6.25
C ASP A 103 8.21 7.50 6.80
N GLU A 104 6.96 7.35 6.36
CA GLU A 104 6.09 6.22 6.70
C GLU A 104 5.50 5.60 5.42
N ILE A 105 5.70 4.30 5.21
CA ILE A 105 5.21 3.60 4.02
C ILE A 105 3.81 3.03 4.30
N PHE A 106 2.82 3.53 3.56
CA PHE A 106 1.44 3.02 3.63
C PHE A 106 1.20 1.89 2.63
N LYS A 107 1.80 2.01 1.44
CA LYS A 107 1.58 1.04 0.36
C LYS A 107 2.84 0.83 -0.47
N THR A 108 2.95 -0.36 -1.02
CA THR A 108 3.97 -0.69 -2.01
C THR A 108 3.31 -1.35 -3.21
N ILE A 109 3.69 -0.90 -4.40
CA ILE A 109 3.22 -1.41 -5.69
C ILE A 109 4.41 -2.00 -6.42
N TYR A 110 4.21 -3.18 -7.00
CA TYR A 110 5.22 -3.89 -7.76
C TYR A 110 4.71 -4.07 -9.19
N TYR A 111 5.54 -3.72 -10.16
CA TYR A 111 5.28 -3.93 -11.57
C TYR A 111 6.50 -4.58 -12.21
N VAL A 112 6.28 -5.50 -13.15
CA VAL A 112 7.36 -6.13 -13.91
C VAL A 112 7.18 -5.73 -15.37
N LEU A 113 8.14 -4.96 -15.89
CA LEU A 113 8.20 -4.61 -17.29
C LEU A 113 8.98 -5.69 -18.04
N VAL A 114 8.38 -6.28 -19.07
CA VAL A 114 9.04 -7.27 -19.94
C VAL A 114 9.24 -6.64 -21.31
N LEU A 115 10.49 -6.43 -21.71
CA LEU A 115 10.77 -5.78 -22.99
C LEU A 115 10.43 -6.72 -24.17
N PRO A 116 9.53 -6.31 -25.09
CA PRO A 116 9.01 -7.20 -26.13
C PRO A 116 10.04 -7.61 -27.21
N TYR A 117 11.20 -6.94 -27.26
CA TYR A 117 12.22 -7.12 -28.32
C TYR A 117 13.52 -7.75 -27.81
N SER A 118 13.61 -8.04 -26.51
CA SER A 118 14.75 -8.69 -25.87
C SER A 118 14.20 -9.77 -24.94
N SER A 119 14.30 -11.03 -25.36
CA SER A 119 13.65 -12.18 -24.73
C SER A 119 14.10 -12.48 -23.30
N SER A 120 15.07 -11.74 -22.76
CA SER A 120 15.58 -11.90 -21.39
C SER A 120 15.47 -10.63 -20.53
N THR A 121 15.21 -9.46 -21.11
CA THR A 121 15.32 -8.20 -20.36
C THR A 121 14.01 -7.80 -19.75
N TYR A 122 13.98 -7.86 -18.42
CA TYR A 122 12.90 -7.40 -17.59
C TYR A 122 13.43 -6.43 -16.54
N TYR A 123 12.57 -5.48 -16.16
CA TYR A 123 12.83 -4.55 -15.07
C TYR A 123 11.77 -4.72 -14.00
N GLY A 124 12.21 -4.81 -12.75
CA GLY A 124 11.33 -4.73 -11.60
C GLY A 124 11.13 -3.28 -11.20
N ILE A 125 9.90 -2.79 -11.22
CA ILE A 125 9.56 -1.43 -10.79
C ILE A 125 8.83 -1.52 -9.47
N LYS A 126 9.36 -0.87 -8.45
CA LYS A 126 8.79 -0.85 -7.11
C LYS A 126 8.51 0.59 -6.70
N VAL A 127 7.25 0.88 -6.43
CA VAL A 127 6.80 2.19 -5.97
C VAL A 127 6.35 2.08 -4.53
N TYR A 128 6.91 2.93 -3.68
CA TYR A 128 6.44 3.12 -2.31
C TYR A 128 5.64 4.42 -2.25
N ILE A 129 4.52 4.36 -1.55
CA ILE A 129 3.62 5.49 -1.32
C ILE A 129 3.52 5.65 0.19
N GLY A 130 3.76 6.88 0.65
CA GLY A 130 3.87 7.21 2.06
C GLY A 130 3.65 8.68 2.34
N ASP A 131 3.84 9.05 3.60
CA ASP A 131 4.03 10.45 4.02
C ASP A 131 5.51 10.84 3.93
#